data_AF-A0A1W1Z755-F1
#
_entry.id   AF-A0A1W1Z755-F1
#
_cell.length_a   1.000
_cell.length_b   1.000
_cell.length_c   1.000
_cell.angle_alpha   90.00
_cell.angle_beta   90.00
_cell.angle_gamma   90.00
#
_symmetry.space_group_name_H-M   'P 1'
#
loop_
_entity.id
_entity.type
_entity.pdbx_description
1 polymer ?
#
loop_
_entity_poly.entity_id
_entity_poly.type
_entity_poly.pdbx_seq_one_letter_code
_entity_poly.pdbx_strand_id
1 'polypeptide(L)'
;MAQIKLEVIKEADLTNNCPECFNQGLEISFYQKHSYGKFVHKTTKEVSSVIKCKKCLSEIYPVKWTPDIERVYEYYQKMVVPKKASVKFTKLVYILILSAIVLIAIGVFLYLESGLF
;
A
#
# COMPACT_ATOMS: atom_id res chain seq x y z
N MET A 1 -9.53 -6.77 12.24
CA MET A 1 -9.55 -5.55 11.39
C MET A 1 -8.50 -5.70 10.30
N ALA A 2 -8.72 -5.12 9.11
CA ALA A 2 -7.70 -5.14 8.06
C ALA A 2 -6.56 -4.16 8.42
N GLN A 3 -5.31 -4.60 8.26
CA GLN A 3 -4.14 -3.76 8.54
C GLN A 3 -3.95 -2.76 7.39
N ILE A 4 -3.90 -1.47 7.71
CA ILE A 4 -3.54 -0.44 6.74
C ILE A 4 -2.01 -0.32 6.69
N LYS A 5 -1.44 -0.36 5.49
CA LYS A 5 -0.01 -0.17 5.25
C LYS A 5 0.20 0.85 4.13
N LEU A 6 1.16 1.75 4.33
CA LEU A 6 1.66 2.67 3.31
C LEU A 6 2.84 1.98 2.60
N GLU A 7 2.65 1.56 1.36
CA GLU A 7 3.73 0.97 0.56
C GLU A 7 4.48 2.03 -0.21
N VAL A 8 5.81 2.06 -0.06
CA VAL A 8 6.67 2.92 -0.89
C VAL A 8 6.47 2.55 -2.36
N ILE A 9 6.15 3.55 -3.17
CA ILE A 9 6.00 3.42 -4.62
C ILE A 9 7.05 4.21 -5.39
N LYS A 10 7.66 5.24 -4.76
CA LYS A 10 8.74 6.03 -5.35
C LYS A 10 9.51 6.76 -4.26
N GLU A 11 10.83 6.85 -4.42
CA GLU A 11 11.71 7.65 -3.58
C GLU A 11 12.65 8.47 -4.46
N ALA A 12 13.05 9.63 -3.97
CA ALA A 12 14.05 10.46 -4.63
C ALA A 12 14.81 11.33 -3.63
N ASP A 13 16.10 11.52 -3.90
CA ASP A 13 16.93 12.50 -3.21
C ASP A 13 16.72 13.89 -3.83
N LEU A 14 16.62 14.90 -2.96
CA LEU A 14 16.51 16.30 -3.33
C LEU A 14 17.79 17.05 -2.96
N THR A 15 18.24 17.93 -3.86
CA THR A 15 19.44 18.76 -3.68
C THR A 15 19.15 20.07 -2.96
N ASN A 16 17.89 20.33 -2.60
CA ASN A 16 17.48 21.52 -1.85
C ASN A 16 18.00 21.48 -0.40
N ASN A 17 18.15 22.67 0.19
CA ASN A 17 18.51 22.81 1.60
C ASN A 17 17.30 22.54 2.49
N CYS A 18 17.55 21.86 3.61
CA CYS A 18 16.56 21.65 4.66
C CYS A 18 16.21 22.97 5.35
N PRO A 19 14.93 23.34 5.49
CA PRO A 19 14.53 24.57 6.18
C PRO A 19 14.79 24.54 7.70
N GLU A 20 15.03 23.37 8.29
CA GLU A 20 15.33 23.25 9.72
C GLU A 20 16.82 23.41 10.05
N CYS A 21 17.71 22.81 9.24
CA CYS A 21 19.14 22.73 9.55
C CYS A 21 20.04 23.28 8.47
N PHE A 22 19.47 23.83 7.38
CA PHE A 22 20.15 24.47 6.25
C PHE A 22 21.19 23.61 5.52
N ASN A 23 21.23 22.31 5.79
CA ASN A 23 22.05 21.34 5.07
C ASN A 23 21.28 20.69 3.91
N GLN A 24 22.02 20.21 2.90
CA GLN A 24 21.48 19.37 1.84
C GLN A 24 21.26 17.92 2.31
N GLY A 25 20.41 17.20 1.59
CA GLY A 25 20.08 15.79 1.86
C GLY A 25 18.64 15.59 2.29
N LEU A 26 17.71 16.25 1.60
CA LEU A 26 16.29 15.95 1.72
C LEU A 26 15.97 14.72 0.86
N GLU A 27 15.05 13.89 1.32
CA GLU A 27 14.50 12.73 0.60
C GLU A 27 13.00 12.85 0.56
N ILE A 28 12.40 12.59 -0.59
CA ILE A 28 10.96 12.47 -0.75
C ILE A 28 10.59 11.01 -0.97
N SER A 29 9.66 10.50 -0.17
CA SER A 29 9.06 9.17 -0.34
C SER A 29 7.58 9.32 -0.64
N PHE A 30 7.12 8.66 -1.70
CA PHE A 30 5.70 8.52 -2.03
C PHE A 30 5.21 7.14 -1.63
N TYR A 31 4.05 7.11 -1.01
CA TYR A 31 3.42 5.90 -0.51
C TYR A 31 2.02 5.72 -1.07
N GLN A 32 1.67 4.48 -1.38
CA GLN A 32 0.31 4.08 -1.73
C GLN A 32 -0.35 3.34 -0.57
N LYS A 33 -1.59 3.69 -0.27
CA LYS A 33 -2.34 3.02 0.81
C LYS A 33 -2.87 1.65 0.37
N HIS A 34 -2.49 0.64 1.13
CA HIS A 34 -2.92 -0.74 0.98
C HIS A 34 -3.65 -1.19 2.25
N SER A 35 -4.67 -2.02 2.09
CA SER A 35 -5.40 -2.65 3.19
C SER A 35 -5.29 -4.16 3.09
N TYR A 36 -4.68 -4.77 4.11
CA TYR A 36 -4.40 -6.19 4.20
C TYR A 36 -5.33 -6.85 5.21
N GLY A 37 -6.38 -7.51 4.71
CA GLY A 37 -7.27 -8.35 5.50
C GLY A 37 -6.93 -9.84 5.36
N LYS A 38 -7.45 -10.67 6.28
CA LYS A 38 -7.29 -12.13 6.23
C LYS A 38 -7.85 -12.76 4.95
N PHE A 39 -8.92 -12.17 4.39
CA PHE A 39 -9.60 -12.69 3.20
C PHE A 39 -9.29 -11.87 1.94
N VAL A 40 -9.03 -10.58 2.08
CA VAL A 40 -8.94 -9.63 0.97
C VAL A 40 -7.74 -8.71 1.16
N HIS A 41 -6.98 -8.51 0.08
CA HIS A 41 -6.01 -7.43 -0.07
C HIS A 41 -6.58 -6.37 -1.01
N LYS A 42 -6.66 -5.12 -0.56
CA LYS A 42 -7.11 -3.97 -1.35
C LYS A 42 -5.97 -2.99 -1.57
N THR A 43 -5.71 -2.65 -2.82
CA THR A 43 -4.86 -1.52 -3.23
C THR A 43 -5.76 -0.34 -3.56
N THR A 44 -5.58 0.81 -2.91
CA THR A 44 -6.38 2.02 -3.16
C THR A 44 -5.67 2.95 -4.16
N LYS A 45 -6.36 4.01 -4.64
CA LYS A 45 -5.72 5.07 -5.43
C LYS A 45 -5.07 6.16 -4.55
N GLU A 46 -5.20 6.05 -3.23
CA GLU A 46 -4.71 7.08 -2.31
C GLU A 46 -3.18 7.02 -2.25
N VAL A 47 -2.56 8.14 -2.62
CA VAL A 47 -1.12 8.37 -2.54
C VAL A 47 -0.86 9.47 -1.53
N SER A 48 0.16 9.28 -0.71
CA SER A 48 0.68 10.27 0.24
C SER A 48 2.18 10.43 0.02
N SER A 49 2.74 11.52 0.50
CA SER A 49 4.15 11.85 0.36
C SER A 49 4.71 12.34 1.69
N VAL A 50 5.98 12.08 1.92
CA VAL A 50 6.72 12.58 3.07
C VAL A 50 8.09 13.06 2.60
N ILE A 51 8.50 14.25 3.02
CA ILE A 51 9.87 14.74 2.84
C ILE A 51 10.60 14.64 4.18
N LYS A 52 11.78 14.03 4.22
CA LYS A 52 12.63 13.93 5.42
C LYS A 52 14.03 14.44 5.14
N CYS A 53 14.65 15.07 6.13
CA CYS A 53 16.07 15.41 6.06
C CYS A 53 16.93 14.25 6.58
N LYS A 54 17.86 13.75 5.79
CA LYS A 54 18.83 12.71 6.22
C LYS A 54 19.85 13.21 7.24
N LYS A 55 19.98 14.53 7.41
CA LYS A 55 20.96 15.15 8.33
C LYS A 55 20.40 15.37 9.74
N CYS A 56 19.26 16.05 9.85
CA CYS A 56 18.62 16.33 11.16
C CYS A 56 17.41 15.44 11.45
N LEU A 57 17.07 14.50 10.55
CA LEU A 57 15.97 13.52 10.69
C LEU A 57 14.58 14.14 10.83
N SER A 58 14.44 15.46 10.64
CA SER A 58 13.17 16.14 10.67
C SER A 58 12.33 15.80 9.44
N GLU A 59 11.04 15.55 9.67
CA GLU A 59 10.04 15.56 8.62
C GLU A 59 9.72 17.01 8.24
N ILE A 60 9.74 17.31 6.94
CA ILE A 60 9.54 18.64 6.40
C ILE A 60 8.10 18.75 5.89
N TYR A 61 7.23 19.30 6.73
CA TYR A 61 5.82 19.52 6.39
C TYR A 61 5.64 20.61 5.33
N PRO A 62 4.56 20.55 4.52
CA PRO A 62 4.29 21.52 3.44
C PRO A 62 4.33 22.99 3.86
N VAL A 63 3.90 23.31 5.09
CA VAL A 63 3.96 24.67 5.64
C VAL A 63 5.38 25.25 5.72
N LYS A 64 6.41 24.38 5.75
CA LYS A 64 7.82 24.77 5.79
C LYS A 64 8.51 24.70 4.43
N TRP A 65 7.80 24.38 3.35
CA TRP A 65 8.41 24.26 2.03
C TRP A 65 8.78 25.63 1.49
N THR A 66 9.98 25.71 0.93
CA THR A 66 10.39 26.86 0.13
C THR A 66 9.83 26.72 -1.29
N PRO A 67 9.76 27.80 -2.08
CA PRO A 67 9.32 27.72 -3.48
C PRO A 67 10.11 26.71 -4.33
N ASP A 68 11.38 26.49 -4.00
CA ASP A 68 12.21 25.50 -4.70
C ASP A 68 11.88 24.06 -4.28
N ILE A 69 11.50 23.83 -3.02
CA ILE A 69 11.02 22.51 -2.56
C ILE A 69 9.68 22.20 -3.23
N GLU A 70 8.76 23.16 -3.29
CA GLU A 70 7.46 22.98 -3.95
C GLU A 70 7.63 22.60 -5.44
N ARG A 71 8.50 23.29 -6.17
CA ARG A 71 8.76 22.99 -7.59
C ARG A 71 9.28 21.57 -7.80
N VAL A 72 10.23 21.14 -6.96
CA VAL A 72 10.81 19.79 -7.05
C VAL A 72 9.79 18.73 -6.59
N TYR A 73 8.98 19.04 -5.59
CA TYR A 73 7.86 18.21 -5.16
C TYR A 73 6.89 17.95 -6.32
N GLU A 74 6.38 19.00 -6.97
CA GLU A 74 5.45 18.91 -8.10
C GLU A 74 6.02 18.09 -9.26
N TYR A 75 7.32 18.25 -9.55
CA TYR A 75 8.01 17.48 -10.57
C TYR A 75 7.95 15.98 -10.26
N TYR A 76 8.35 15.58 -9.05
CA TYR A 76 8.32 14.16 -8.69
C TYR A 76 6.90 13.62 -8.57
N GLN A 77 5.96 14.42 -8.06
CA GLN A 77 4.55 14.05 -7.94
C GLN A 77 3.96 13.67 -9.30
N LYS A 78 4.27 14.40 -10.38
CA LYS A 78 3.83 14.09 -11.76
C LYS A 78 4.39 12.77 -12.28
N MET A 79 5.51 12.31 -11.73
CA MET A 79 6.15 11.06 -12.12
C MET A 79 5.73 9.85 -11.27
N VAL A 80 4.86 10.05 -10.28
CA VAL A 80 4.36 8.95 -9.45
C VAL A 80 3.30 8.19 -10.23
N VAL A 81 3.56 6.91 -10.49
CA VAL A 81 2.59 6.01 -11.13
C VAL A 81 2.10 5.00 -10.08
N PRO A 82 0.92 5.22 -9.45
CA PRO A 82 0.42 4.30 -8.45
C PRO A 82 0.01 2.96 -9.07
N LYS A 83 0.11 1.88 -8.31
CA LYS A 83 -0.42 0.57 -8.73
C LYS A 83 -1.91 0.70 -8.99
N LYS A 84 -2.43 -0.01 -10.00
CA LYS A 84 -3.86 -0.02 -10.31
C LYS A 84 -4.65 -0.44 -9.07
N ALA A 85 -5.66 0.36 -8.71
CA ALA A 85 -6.56 0.02 -7.63
C ALA A 85 -7.23 -1.33 -7.90
N SER A 86 -7.19 -2.21 -6.92
CA SER A 86 -7.65 -3.59 -7.07
C SER A 86 -8.09 -4.17 -5.73
N VAL A 87 -8.90 -5.21 -5.83
CA VAL A 87 -9.33 -6.05 -4.72
C VAL A 87 -8.96 -7.47 -5.10
N LYS A 88 -8.11 -8.11 -4.30
CA LYS A 88 -7.61 -9.46 -4.53
C LYS A 88 -7.98 -10.35 -3.35
N PHE A 89 -8.50 -11.53 -3.64
CA PHE A 89 -8.71 -12.54 -2.61
C PHE A 89 -7.38 -13.16 -2.21
N THR A 90 -7.24 -13.41 -0.92
CA THR A 90 -6.09 -14.09 -0.35
C THR A 90 -6.16 -15.59 -0.65
N LYS A 91 -5.01 -16.28 -0.55
CA LYS A 91 -4.94 -17.75 -0.66
C LYS A 91 -5.91 -18.46 0.29
N LEU A 92 -6.15 -17.90 1.47
CA LEU A 92 -7.08 -18.46 2.45
C LEU A 92 -8.50 -18.61 1.89
N VAL A 93 -8.98 -17.63 1.12
CA VAL A 93 -10.31 -17.70 0.49
C VAL A 93 -10.37 -18.86 -0.49
N TYR A 94 -9.34 -19.04 -1.32
CA TYR A 94 -9.29 -20.14 -2.28
C TYR A 94 -9.23 -21.51 -1.59
N ILE A 95 -8.48 -21.64 -0.49
CA ILE A 95 -8.44 -22.87 0.32
C ILE A 95 -9.81 -23.17 0.93
N LEU A 96 -10.48 -22.16 1.48
CA LEU A 96 -11.80 -22.33 2.08
C LEU A 96 -12.84 -22.76 1.02
N ILE A 97 -12.83 -22.14 -0.16
CA ILE A 97 -13.72 -22.53 -1.27
C ILE A 97 -13.46 -23.99 -1.67
N LEU A 98 -12.20 -24.38 -1.85
CA LEU A 98 -11.85 -25.76 -2.22
C LEU A 98 -12.30 -26.76 -1.13
N SER A 99 -12.05 -26.45 0.14
CA SER A 99 -12.48 -27.30 1.25
C SER A 99 -14.00 -27.45 1.31
N ALA A 100 -14.75 -26.37 1.06
CA ALA A 100 -16.21 -26.42 1.04
C ALA A 100 -16.73 -27.31 -0.09
N ILE A 101 -16.13 -27.23 -1.28
CA ILE A 101 -16.48 -28.09 -2.43
C ILE A 101 -16.24 -29.57 -2.08
N VAL A 102 -15.10 -29.90 -1.49
CA VAL A 102 -14.77 -31.28 -1.09
C VAL A 102 -15.75 -31.81 -0.04
N LEU A 103 -16.09 -31.00 0.97
CA LEU A 103 -17.05 -31.39 2.02
C LEU A 103 -18.45 -31.64 1.45
N ILE A 104 -18.90 -30.80 0.50
CA ILE A 104 -20.18 -30.99 -0.18
C ILE A 104 -20.17 -32.28 -0.99
N ALA A 105 -19.10 -32.54 -1.75
CA ALA A 105 -18.97 -33.76 -2.55
C ALA A 105 -19.01 -35.03 -1.69
N ILE A 106 -18.30 -35.04 -0.55
CA ILE A 106 -18.36 -36.14 0.43
C ILE A 106 -19.77 -36.29 0.99
N GLY A 107 -20.42 -35.18 1.37
CA GLY A 107 -21.78 -35.21 1.91
C GLY A 107 -22.80 -35.80 0.92
N VAL A 108 -22.72 -35.43 -0.36
CA VAL A 108 -23.57 -35.99 -1.42
C VAL A 108 -23.27 -37.47 -1.64
N PHE A 109 -22.00 -37.87 -1.69
CA PHE A 109 -21.61 -39.26 -1.87
C PHE A 109 -22.16 -40.16 -0.74
N LEU A 110 -21.97 -39.76 0.52
CA LEU A 110 -22.49 -40.48 1.68
C LEU A 110 -24.01 -40.53 1.69
N TYR A 111 -24.68 -39.43 1.32
CA TYR A 111 -26.14 -39.40 1.23
C TYR A 111 -26.66 -40.43 0.22
N LEU A 112 -26.04 -40.52 -0.96
CA LEU A 112 -26.39 -41.51 -1.99
C LEU A 112 -26.08 -42.96 -1.56
N GLU A 113 -24.96 -43.19 -0.87
CA GLU A 113 -24.55 -44.53 -0.43
C GLU A 113 -25.35 -45.05 0.78
N SER A 114 -25.80 -44.15 1.66
CA SER A 114 -26.60 -44.49 2.84
C SER A 114 -28.01 -45.01 2.53
N GLY A 115 -28.41 -45.06 1.25
CA GLY A 115 -29.70 -45.61 0.84
C GLY A 115 -30.88 -44.84 1.42
N LEU A 116 -30.70 -43.56 1.75
CA LEU A 116 -31.77 -42.67 2.21
C LEU A 116 -32.61 -42.22 1.00
N PHE A 117 -33.18 -43.21 0.30
CA PHE A 117 -34.27 -43.14 -0.65
C PHE A 117 -35.04 -44.47 -0.61
#